data_AF-A0A2G9XS30-F1
#
_entry.id   AF-A0A2G9XS30-F1
#
_cell.length_a   1.000
_cell.length_b   1.000
_cell.length_c   1.000
_cell.angle_alpha   90.00
_cell.angle_beta   90.00
_cell.angle_gamma   90.00
#
_symmetry.space_group_name_H-M   'P 1'
#
loop_
_entity.id
_entity.type
_entity.pdbx_description
1 polymer ?
#
loop_
_entity_poly.entity_id
_entity_poly.type
_entity_poly.pdbx_seq_one_letter_code
_entity_poly.pdbx_strand_id
1 'polypeptide(L)' 'YSSVDKRDEGLYMTASRAIGVVGIADELPEAEEIAEKAATAVKGAVDHRSDIGTEVLIEKRIRHMRDLRGVMV' A
#
# COMPACT_ATOMS: atom_id res chain seq x y z
N TYR A 1 0.36 -21.17 5.91
CA TYR A 1 -0.34 -20.18 5.06
C TYR A 1 0.17 -18.79 5.41
N SER A 2 1.48 -18.56 5.21
CA SER A 2 2.13 -17.28 5.52
C SER A 2 3.17 -17.06 4.43
N SER A 3 3.25 -15.84 3.94
CA SER A 3 4.20 -15.48 2.90
C SER A 3 5.61 -15.21 3.45
N VAL A 4 5.84 -15.57 4.71
CA VAL A 4 7.12 -15.44 5.41
C VAL A 4 7.47 -16.78 6.06
N ASP A 5 8.70 -17.24 5.83
CA ASP A 5 9.30 -18.43 6.40
C ASP A 5 10.31 -18.04 7.48
N LYS A 6 10.23 -18.64 8.66
CA LYS A 6 11.16 -18.35 9.76
C LYS A 6 12.20 -19.45 9.81
N ARG A 7 13.47 -19.08 9.63
CA ARG A 7 14.64 -19.98 9.74
C ARG A 7 15.53 -19.53 10.89
N ASP A 8 16.52 -20.35 11.24
CA ASP A 8 17.45 -20.04 12.34
C ASP A 8 18.20 -18.72 12.13
N GLU A 9 18.43 -18.33 10.87
CA GLU A 9 19.15 -17.11 10.48
C GLU A 9 18.23 -15.87 10.29
N GLY A 10 16.91 -16.03 10.40
CA GLY A 10 15.97 -14.90 10.30
C GLY A 10 14.68 -15.18 9.54
N LEU A 11 14.08 -14.11 9.01
CA LEU A 11 12.82 -14.13 8.27
C LEU A 11 13.08 -14.08 6.76
N TYR A 12 12.48 -15.01 6.03
CA TYR A 12 12.61 -15.13 4.58
C TYR A 12 11.26 -14.85 3.93
N MET A 13 11.23 -13.86 3.04
CA MET A 13 10.04 -13.55 2.26
C MET A 13 9.86 -14.61 1.17
N THR A 14 8.64 -15.13 1.03
CA THR A 14 8.23 -15.91 -0.15
C THR A 14 7.74 -14.97 -1.27
N ALA A 15 7.35 -15.52 -2.41
CA ALA A 15 7.17 -14.75 -3.65
C ALA A 15 6.01 -13.71 -3.68
N SER A 16 5.07 -13.69 -2.74
CA SER A 16 3.91 -12.77 -2.84
C SER A 16 3.41 -12.24 -1.49
N ARG A 17 3.29 -10.90 -1.37
CA ARG A 17 2.64 -10.18 -0.24
C ARG A 17 3.13 -10.64 1.14
N ALA A 18 4.43 -10.50 1.37
CA ALA A 18 5.07 -10.94 2.61
C ALA A 18 4.95 -9.94 3.77
N ILE A 19 4.70 -8.66 3.50
CA ILE A 19 4.58 -7.60 4.52
C ILE A 19 3.37 -6.74 4.19
N GLY A 20 2.60 -6.36 5.22
CA GLY A 20 1.58 -5.33 5.16
C GLY A 20 1.94 -4.19 6.10
N VAL A 21 1.86 -2.95 5.60
CA VAL A 21 2.10 -1.72 6.36
C VAL A 21 0.81 -0.91 6.38
N VAL A 22 0.47 -0.36 7.54
CA VAL A 22 -0.76 0.45 7.73
C VAL A 22 -0.38 1.71 8.48
N GLY A 23 -0.53 2.86 7.83
CA GLY A 23 -0.49 4.17 8.49
C GLY A 23 -1.86 4.51 9.07
N ILE A 24 -1.87 5.07 10.28
CA ILE A 24 -3.09 5.44 11.00
C ILE A 24 -2.95 6.91 11.39
N ALA A 25 -3.88 7.74 10.93
CA ALA A 25 -3.98 9.16 11.22
C ALA A 25 -5.43 9.63 11.06
N ASP A 26 -5.70 10.87 11.43
CA ASP A 26 -7.03 11.48 11.34
C ASP A 26 -7.40 11.84 9.88
N GLU A 27 -6.42 12.16 9.04
CA GLU A 27 -6.64 12.35 7.60
C GLU A 27 -5.79 11.41 6.74
N LEU A 28 -6.24 11.23 5.49
CA LEU A 28 -5.67 10.29 4.54
C LEU A 28 -4.23 10.64 4.10
N PRO A 29 -3.89 11.91 3.80
CA PRO A 29 -2.52 12.26 3.43
C PRO A 29 -1.49 11.89 4.51
N GLU A 30 -1.82 12.12 5.78
CA GLU A 30 -0.94 11.76 6.90
C GLU A 30 -0.83 10.24 7.07
N ALA A 31 -1.94 9.51 6.92
CA ALA A 31 -1.94 8.05 6.98
C ALA A 31 -1.11 7.45 5.82
N GLU A 32 -1.22 8.01 4.62
CA GLU A 32 -0.43 7.64 3.45
C GLU A 32 1.07 7.89 3.70
N GLU A 33 1.44 9.09 4.17
CA GLU A 33 2.84 9.43 4.46
C GLU A 33 3.46 8.49 5.50
N ILE A 34 2.72 8.13 6.57
CA ILE A 34 3.18 7.16 7.58
C ILE A 34 3.40 5.79 6.94
N ALA A 35 2.46 5.33 6.11
CA ALA A 35 2.55 4.02 5.46
C ALA A 35 3.74 3.96 4.49
N GLU A 36 3.93 5.00 3.69
CA GLU A 36 5.01 5.07 2.69
C GLU A 36 6.40 5.16 3.35
N LYS A 37 6.54 5.93 4.43
CA LYS A 37 7.77 5.97 5.23
C LYS A 37 8.14 4.60 5.79
N ALA A 38 7.17 3.88 6.32
CA ALA A 38 7.38 2.55 6.88
C ALA A 38 7.65 1.50 5.79
N ALA A 39 6.98 1.57 4.64
CA ALA A 39 7.24 0.70 3.50
C ALA A 39 8.66 0.90 2.95
N THR A 40 9.09 2.15 2.76
CA THR A 40 10.43 2.52 2.27
C THR A 40 11.54 2.15 3.24
N ALA A 41 11.25 2.01 4.53
CA ALA A 41 12.23 1.55 5.52
C ALA A 41 12.58 0.06 5.38
N VAL A 42 11.74 -0.73 4.69
CA VAL A 42 12.01 -2.14 4.42
C VAL A 42 13.11 -2.26 3.37
N LYS A 43 14.17 -3.00 3.70
CA LYS A 43 15.32 -3.23 2.82
C LYS A 43 15.29 -4.65 2.24
N GLY A 44 15.72 -4.80 0.99
CA GLY A 44 15.84 -6.10 0.32
C GLY A 44 15.18 -6.11 -1.06
N ALA A 45 14.95 -7.29 -1.61
CA ALA A 45 14.23 -7.49 -2.88
C ALA A 45 12.71 -7.34 -2.67
N VAL A 46 12.29 -6.14 -2.26
CA VAL A 46 10.89 -5.79 -2.03
C VAL A 46 10.44 -4.76 -3.06
N ASP A 47 9.17 -4.85 -3.43
CA ASP A 47 8.51 -3.90 -4.31
C ASP A 47 7.17 -3.52 -3.68
N HIS A 48 6.80 -2.25 -3.79
CA HIS A 48 5.55 -1.71 -3.27
C HIS A 48 5.01 -0.62 -4.19
N ARG A 49 3.71 -0.34 -4.06
CA ARG A 49 3.07 0.77 -4.75
C ARG A 49 3.16 2.02 -3.90
N SER A 50 3.80 3.06 -4.42
CA SER A 50 3.92 4.38 -3.78
C SER A 50 2.73 5.31 -4.07
N ASP A 51 1.69 4.84 -4.78
CA ASP A 51 0.51 5.63 -5.14
C ASP A 51 -0.72 5.31 -4.28
N ILE A 52 -0.61 4.36 -3.34
CA ILE A 52 -1.70 3.92 -2.48
C ILE A 52 -2.12 5.05 -1.54
N GLY A 53 -3.40 5.41 -1.53
CA GLY A 53 -3.92 6.46 -0.65
C GLY A 53 -3.68 7.89 -1.14
N THR A 54 -2.90 8.08 -2.21
CA THR A 54 -2.67 9.42 -2.79
C THR A 54 -3.96 10.04 -3.30
N GLU A 55 -4.08 11.37 -3.15
CA GLU A 55 -5.22 12.15 -3.66
C GLU A 55 -5.46 11.88 -5.15
N VAL A 56 -4.39 11.85 -5.95
CA VAL A 56 -4.45 11.58 -7.40
C VAL A 56 -5.08 10.22 -7.69
N LEU A 57 -4.67 9.16 -6.96
CA LEU A 57 -5.24 7.83 -7.15
C LEU A 57 -6.70 7.81 -6.71
N ILE A 58 -7.03 8.42 -5.56
CA ILE A 58 -8.40 8.48 -5.04
C ILE A 58 -9.32 9.18 -6.04
N GLU A 59 -8.95 10.37 -6.52
CA GLU A 59 -9.71 11.12 -7.51
C GLU A 59 -9.89 10.34 -8.82
N LYS A 60 -8.84 9.64 -9.28
CA LYS A 60 -8.92 8.74 -10.44
C LYS A 60 -9.96 7.64 -10.23
N ARG A 61 -10.03 7.03 -9.04
CA ARG A 61 -11.02 5.98 -8.73
C ARG A 61 -12.43 6.54 -8.59
N ILE A 62 -12.58 7.71 -7.97
CA ILE A 62 -13.87 8.40 -7.87
C ILE A 62 -14.41 8.72 -9.26
N ARG A 63 -13.59 9.34 -10.13
CA ARG A 63 -13.97 9.65 -11.51
C ARG A 63 -14.38 8.40 -12.27
N HIS A 64 -13.57 7.35 -12.20
CA HIS A 64 -13.89 6.08 -12.85
C HIS A 64 -15.27 5.53 -12.41
N MET A 65 -15.58 5.61 -11.12
CA MET A 65 -16.88 5.17 -10.62
C MET A 65 -18.04 6.08 -11.03
N ARG A 66 -17.81 7.38 -11.18
CA ARG A 66 -18.81 8.33 -11.71
C ARG A 66 -19.12 8.03 -13.18
N ASP A 67 -18.08 7.81 -13.99
CA ASP A 67 -18.18 7.44 -15.41
C ASP A 67 -18.99 6.16 -15.57
N LEU A 68 -18.67 5.11 -14.79
CA LEU A 68 -19.39 3.84 -14.81
C LEU A 68 -20.87 3.96 -14.42
N ARG A 69 -21.22 4.95 -13.59
CA ARG A 69 -22.59 5.17 -13.12
C ARG A 69 -23.39 6.12 -14.02
N GLY A 70 -22.79 6.68 -15.07
CA GLY A 70 -23.42 7.68 -15.92
C GLY A 70 -23.69 9.01 -15.20
N VAL A 71 -23.04 9.24 -14.06
CA VAL A 71 -23.09 10.52 -13.36
C VAL A 71 -22.02 11.40 -14.00
N MET A 72 -22.38 12.04 -15.11
CA MET A 72 -21.54 13.08 -15.71
C MET A 72 -21.32 14.20 -14.68
N VAL A 73 -20.06 14.49 -14.37
CA VAL A 73 -19.63 15.74 -13.72
C VAL A 73 -18.82 16.52 -14.74
#